data_AF-A0A3P3QRK7-F1
#
_entry.id   AF-A0A3P3QRK7-F1
#
_cell.length_a   1.000
_cell.length_b   1.000
_cell.length_c   1.000
_cell.angle_alpha   90.00
_cell.angle_beta   90.00
_cell.angle_gamma   90.00
#
_symmetry.space_group_name_H-M   'P 1'
#
loop_
_entity.id
_entity.type
_entity.pdbx_description
1 polymer ?
#
loop_
_entity_poly.entity_id
_entity_poly.type
_entity_poly.pdbx_seq_one_letter_code
_entity_poly.pdbx_strand_id
1 'polypeptide(L)'
;MSQLDFYANSSDIIDVIDYMFELSPMKLFEAYSLKDQEIREFKSSKDILESSHIEDNHGGIFVRGWWEAVTSKPYIERFALNPTVGKFRESLEGVGTFQILQGRPHDLAANALNLSRFTHWNEKGAFQRANFSDTDIEEVNWAKYRSLSNKLLRQIRNQMCKAKLFKRPILKGAYLDLVNGGNLFGQPGVYSIGSVEIES
;
A
#
# COMPACT_ATOMS: atom_id res chain seq x y z
N MET A 1 14.34 3.04 4.05
CA MET A 1 12.92 2.82 3.67
C MET A 1 12.43 4.03 2.90
N SER A 2 11.65 3.80 1.85
CA SER A 2 10.95 4.82 1.07
C SER A 2 9.46 4.69 1.35
N GLN A 3 8.77 5.83 1.51
CA GLN A 3 7.36 5.88 1.89
C GLN A 3 6.68 7.06 1.20
N LEU A 4 5.43 6.85 0.78
CA LEU A 4 4.49 7.90 0.43
C LEU A 4 3.18 7.68 1.18
N ASP A 5 2.78 8.69 1.93
CA ASP A 5 1.45 8.77 2.54
C ASP A 5 0.54 9.68 1.69
N PHE A 6 -0.70 9.27 1.49
CA PHE A 6 -1.70 9.97 0.69
C PHE A 6 -3.11 9.60 1.16
N TYR A 7 -4.12 10.42 0.88
CA TYR A 7 -5.52 10.07 1.12
C TYR A 7 -6.12 9.46 -0.14
N ALA A 8 -6.69 8.27 0.01
CA ALA A 8 -7.27 7.49 -1.06
C ALA A 8 -8.40 6.62 -0.51
N ASN A 9 -9.53 6.59 -1.20
CA ASN A 9 -10.58 5.61 -0.91
C ASN A 9 -10.31 4.29 -1.70
N SER A 10 -11.21 3.32 -1.62
CA SER A 10 -11.00 2.02 -2.29
C SER A 10 -10.84 2.17 -3.81
N SER A 11 -11.60 3.07 -4.46
CA SER A 11 -11.46 3.29 -5.91
C SER A 11 -10.10 3.88 -6.28
N ASP A 12 -9.57 4.80 -5.49
CA ASP A 12 -8.24 5.36 -5.71
C ASP A 12 -7.13 4.30 -5.55
N ILE A 13 -7.27 3.37 -4.59
CA ILE A 13 -6.31 2.28 -4.41
C ILE A 13 -6.31 1.34 -5.61
N ILE A 14 -7.48 1.05 -6.17
CA ILE A 14 -7.60 0.26 -7.39
C ILE A 14 -6.91 0.95 -8.57
N ASP A 15 -7.15 2.25 -8.78
CA ASP A 15 -6.46 3.03 -9.83
C ASP A 15 -4.93 3.01 -9.66
N VAL A 16 -4.44 3.08 -8.42
CA VAL A 16 -3.00 2.96 -8.11
C VAL A 16 -2.46 1.59 -8.48
N ILE A 17 -3.18 0.52 -8.15
CA ILE A 17 -2.77 -0.86 -8.44
C ILE A 17 -2.78 -1.14 -9.95
N ASP A 18 -3.79 -0.65 -10.67
CA ASP A 18 -3.85 -0.76 -12.14
C ASP A 18 -2.63 -0.09 -12.78
N TYR A 19 -2.32 1.14 -12.37
CA TYR A 19 -1.12 1.82 -12.85
C TYR A 19 0.17 1.05 -12.53
N MET A 20 0.25 0.35 -11.39
CA MET A 20 1.41 -0.46 -11.05
C MET A 20 1.57 -1.68 -11.96
N PHE A 21 0.47 -2.33 -12.36
CA PHE A 21 0.48 -3.41 -13.35
C PHE A 21 0.90 -2.90 -14.73
N GLU A 22 0.44 -1.71 -15.14
CA GLU A 22 0.85 -1.06 -16.39
C GLU A 22 2.33 -0.66 -16.39
N LEU A 23 2.85 -0.24 -15.24
CA LEU A 23 4.19 0.30 -15.10
C LEU A 23 5.29 -0.75 -15.36
N SER A 24 5.09 -1.97 -14.89
CA SER A 24 6.00 -3.11 -15.08
C SER A 24 5.30 -4.40 -14.65
N PRO A 25 5.61 -5.57 -15.25
CA PRO A 25 5.17 -6.85 -14.74
C PRO A 25 5.47 -6.99 -13.25
N MET A 26 4.43 -7.36 -12.50
CA MET A 26 4.49 -7.54 -11.05
C MET A 26 3.67 -8.74 -10.64
N LYS A 27 4.01 -9.28 -9.48
CA LYS A 27 3.12 -10.16 -8.74
C LYS A 27 2.63 -9.44 -7.50
N LEU A 28 1.34 -9.62 -7.21
CA LEU A 28 0.65 -8.96 -6.12
C LEU A 28 -0.08 -10.02 -5.29
N PHE A 29 0.00 -9.91 -3.98
CA PHE A 29 -0.57 -10.84 -3.03
C PHE A 29 -1.29 -10.06 -1.94
N GLU A 30 -2.14 -10.74 -1.19
CA GLU A 30 -2.55 -10.25 0.12
C GLU A 30 -1.31 -9.97 0.97
N ALA A 31 -1.37 -8.99 1.87
CA ALA A 31 -0.25 -8.78 2.79
C ALA A 31 -0.06 -9.97 3.73
N TYR A 32 -1.16 -10.61 4.10
CA TYR A 32 -1.20 -11.83 4.91
C TYR A 32 -2.35 -12.71 4.44
N SER A 33 -2.18 -14.04 4.45
CA SER A 33 -3.28 -14.95 4.15
C SER A 33 -4.40 -14.89 5.20
N LEU A 34 -5.59 -15.37 4.85
CA LEU A 34 -6.60 -15.72 5.86
C LEU A 34 -6.08 -16.83 6.80
N LYS A 35 -6.67 -16.90 8.00
CA LYS A 35 -6.35 -17.95 8.96
C LYS A 35 -6.57 -19.32 8.33
N ASP A 36 -5.56 -20.19 8.43
CA ASP A 36 -5.59 -21.57 7.94
C ASP A 36 -5.76 -21.72 6.43
N GLN A 37 -5.42 -20.68 5.68
CA GLN A 37 -5.43 -20.67 4.22
C GLN A 37 -4.08 -20.20 3.66
N GLU A 38 -3.78 -20.66 2.45
CA GLU A 38 -2.63 -20.19 1.69
C GLU A 38 -2.83 -18.73 1.24
N ILE A 39 -1.73 -17.99 1.10
CA ILE A 39 -1.77 -16.60 0.65
C ILE A 39 -2.26 -16.50 -0.79
N ARG A 40 -3.23 -15.61 -1.04
CA ARG A 40 -3.80 -15.41 -2.37
C ARG A 40 -2.94 -14.47 -3.21
N GLU A 41 -2.74 -14.83 -4.47
CA GLU A 41 -2.19 -13.96 -5.51
C GLU A 41 -3.33 -13.25 -6.27
N PHE A 42 -3.13 -11.96 -6.56
CA PHE A 42 -3.97 -11.14 -7.43
C PHE A 42 -3.25 -10.92 -8.77
N LYS A 43 -3.91 -11.27 -9.86
CA LYS A 43 -3.41 -11.05 -11.24
C LYS A 43 -3.87 -9.73 -11.83
N SER A 44 -4.85 -9.08 -11.20
CA SER A 44 -5.42 -7.81 -11.61
C SER A 44 -6.10 -7.12 -10.43
N SER A 45 -6.45 -5.84 -10.59
CA SER A 45 -7.34 -5.15 -9.65
C SER A 45 -8.74 -5.78 -9.58
N LYS A 46 -9.21 -6.39 -10.67
CA LYS A 46 -10.50 -7.11 -10.70
C LYS A 46 -10.51 -8.26 -9.69
N ASP A 47 -9.40 -8.97 -9.57
CA ASP A 47 -9.27 -10.09 -8.61
C ASP A 47 -9.38 -9.59 -7.16
N ILE A 48 -8.94 -8.36 -6.89
CA ILE A 48 -9.06 -7.69 -5.58
C ILE A 48 -10.53 -7.36 -5.32
N LEU A 49 -11.21 -6.75 -6.29
CA LEU A 49 -12.64 -6.40 -6.19
C LEU A 49 -13.55 -7.64 -6.04
N GLU A 50 -13.16 -8.76 -6.62
CA GLU A 50 -13.85 -10.05 -6.47
C GLU A 50 -13.52 -10.76 -5.14
N SER A 51 -12.57 -10.24 -4.36
CA SER A 51 -12.23 -10.82 -3.06
C SER A 51 -13.24 -10.38 -2.00
N SER A 52 -14.00 -11.35 -1.48
CA SER A 52 -14.99 -11.11 -0.43
C SER A 52 -14.41 -10.75 0.95
N HIS A 53 -13.10 -10.88 1.13
CA HIS A 53 -12.44 -10.81 2.45
C HIS A 53 -11.20 -9.92 2.46
N ILE A 54 -10.86 -9.24 1.36
CA ILE A 54 -9.65 -8.42 1.32
C ILE A 54 -9.69 -7.28 2.34
N GLU A 55 -10.88 -6.73 2.61
CA GLU A 55 -11.10 -5.69 3.62
C GLU A 55 -11.17 -6.24 5.04
N ASP A 56 -11.52 -7.53 5.24
CA ASP A 56 -11.46 -8.18 6.55
C ASP A 56 -10.01 -8.24 7.09
N ASN A 57 -9.05 -8.20 6.17
CA ASN A 57 -7.64 -8.24 6.47
C ASN A 57 -7.09 -6.83 6.75
N HIS A 58 -7.28 -6.36 7.98
CA HIS A 58 -6.87 -5.04 8.49
C HIS A 58 -7.85 -3.87 8.25
N GLY A 59 -9.07 -4.12 7.77
CA GLY A 59 -10.12 -3.09 7.64
C GLY A 59 -10.01 -2.24 6.38
N GLY A 60 -9.39 -2.76 5.33
CA GLY A 60 -9.19 -2.10 4.03
C GLY A 60 -8.22 -2.90 3.15
N ILE A 61 -7.98 -2.47 1.92
CA ILE A 61 -7.05 -3.16 1.01
C ILE A 61 -5.62 -3.11 1.57
N PHE A 62 -5.06 -4.27 1.88
CA PHE A 62 -3.65 -4.41 2.27
C PHE A 62 -2.97 -5.51 1.45
N VAL A 63 -2.08 -5.07 0.55
CA VAL A 63 -1.41 -5.94 -0.43
C VAL A 63 0.10 -5.78 -0.38
N ARG A 64 0.81 -6.84 -0.76
CA ARG A 64 2.26 -6.88 -0.94
C ARG A 64 2.59 -7.41 -2.32
N GLY A 65 3.70 -6.97 -2.88
CA GLY A 65 4.11 -7.44 -4.20
C GLY A 65 5.54 -7.09 -4.52
N TRP A 66 5.94 -7.44 -5.74
CA TRP A 66 7.22 -7.02 -6.29
C TRP A 66 7.12 -6.90 -7.80
N TRP A 67 7.96 -6.02 -8.36
CA TRP A 67 8.18 -5.99 -9.81
C TRP A 67 9.18 -7.06 -10.18
N GLU A 68 8.79 -7.98 -11.06
CA GLU A 68 9.61 -9.15 -11.43
C GLU A 68 10.92 -8.74 -12.09
N ALA A 69 10.96 -7.54 -12.69
CA ALA A 69 12.09 -7.06 -13.45
C ALA A 69 13.20 -6.40 -12.62
N VAL A 70 13.07 -6.33 -11.28
CA VAL A 70 14.01 -5.62 -10.38
C VAL A 70 14.42 -6.36 -9.12
N THR A 71 13.81 -7.51 -8.81
CA THR A 71 14.18 -8.31 -7.64
C THR A 71 14.14 -9.78 -7.99
N SER A 72 14.98 -10.57 -7.33
CA SER A 72 14.79 -12.01 -7.26
C SER A 72 13.46 -12.35 -6.58
N LYS A 73 12.97 -13.57 -6.86
CA LYS A 73 11.65 -14.05 -6.44
C LYS A 73 11.57 -14.06 -4.90
N PRO A 74 10.71 -13.23 -4.27
CA PRO A 74 10.44 -13.29 -2.84
C PRO A 74 9.87 -14.66 -2.44
N TYR A 75 9.84 -14.95 -1.14
CA TYR A 75 9.34 -16.21 -0.60
C TYR A 75 8.07 -16.02 0.24
N ILE A 76 7.32 -17.11 0.42
CA ILE A 76 6.17 -17.14 1.33
C ILE A 76 6.67 -17.66 2.69
N GLU A 77 6.57 -16.81 3.71
CA GLU A 77 6.81 -17.20 5.09
C GLU A 77 5.51 -17.74 5.70
N ARG A 78 5.56 -18.94 6.28
CA ARG A 78 4.45 -19.51 7.05
C ARG A 78 4.79 -19.46 8.52
N PHE A 79 3.93 -18.84 9.32
CA PHE A 79 4.09 -18.76 10.76
C PHE A 79 2.88 -19.36 11.49
N ALA A 80 3.16 -20.08 12.57
CA ALA A 80 2.15 -20.73 13.39
C ALA A 80 1.38 -19.69 14.22
N LEU A 81 0.06 -19.87 14.29
CA LEU A 81 -0.80 -19.08 15.17
C LEU A 81 -1.00 -19.78 16.52
N ASN A 82 -1.51 -19.03 17.50
CA ASN A 82 -2.06 -19.64 18.70
C ASN A 82 -3.22 -20.58 18.30
N PRO A 83 -3.23 -21.86 18.73
CA PRO A 83 -4.25 -22.84 18.37
C PRO A 83 -5.70 -22.42 18.64
N THR A 84 -5.95 -21.51 19.59
CA THR A 84 -7.30 -20.98 19.86
C THR A 84 -7.78 -19.97 18.82
N VAL A 85 -6.87 -19.41 18.02
CA VAL A 85 -7.14 -18.41 16.97
C VAL A 85 -7.17 -19.07 15.58
N GLY A 86 -6.23 -19.99 15.34
CA GLY A 86 -6.01 -20.75 14.10
C GLY A 86 -4.72 -21.57 14.17
N LYS A 87 -4.36 -22.26 13.10
CA LYS A 87 -3.11 -23.03 12.95
C LYS A 87 -1.99 -22.20 12.34
N PHE A 88 -2.25 -21.47 11.26
CA PHE A 88 -1.20 -20.70 10.56
C PHE A 88 -1.72 -19.48 9.81
N ARG A 89 -0.79 -18.59 9.45
CA ARG A 89 -0.92 -17.60 8.37
C ARG A 89 0.35 -17.59 7.54
N GLU A 90 0.23 -17.00 6.36
CA GLU A 90 1.33 -16.79 5.44
C GLU A 90 1.50 -15.31 5.13
N SER A 91 2.75 -14.88 4.89
CA SER A 91 3.07 -13.55 4.36
C SER A 91 4.06 -13.66 3.20
N LEU A 92 3.99 -12.69 2.28
CA LEU A 92 5.01 -12.51 1.27
C LEU A 92 6.18 -11.71 1.85
N GLU A 93 7.37 -12.30 1.84
CA GLU A 93 8.59 -11.72 2.39
C GLU A 93 9.70 -11.64 1.35
N GLY A 94 10.44 -10.53 1.37
CA GLY A 94 11.59 -10.31 0.50
C GLY A 94 12.04 -8.86 0.52
N VAL A 95 13.33 -8.62 0.38
CA VAL A 95 13.92 -7.28 0.45
C VAL A 95 13.46 -6.35 -0.69
N GLY A 96 13.18 -6.91 -1.87
CA GLY A 96 12.61 -6.22 -3.02
C GLY A 96 11.08 -6.12 -3.03
N THR A 97 10.39 -6.44 -1.94
CA THR A 97 8.94 -6.28 -1.89
C THR A 97 8.52 -4.83 -1.62
N PHE A 98 7.35 -4.47 -2.12
CA PHE A 98 6.61 -3.26 -1.76
C PHE A 98 5.30 -3.64 -1.05
N GLN A 99 4.71 -2.68 -0.36
CA GLN A 99 3.37 -2.83 0.22
C GLN A 99 2.51 -1.60 -0.03
N ILE A 100 1.21 -1.82 -0.20
CA ILE A 100 0.16 -0.79 -0.19
C ILE A 100 -0.82 -1.13 0.91
N LEU A 101 -1.02 -0.17 1.82
CA LEU A 101 -2.05 -0.20 2.84
C LEU A 101 -3.04 0.94 2.58
N GLN A 102 -4.31 0.61 2.43
CA GLN A 102 -5.38 1.60 2.35
C GLN A 102 -5.61 2.26 3.72
N GLY A 103 -5.83 3.58 3.69
CA GLY A 103 -6.28 4.36 4.82
C GLY A 103 -7.72 4.01 5.18
N ARG A 104 -7.96 3.73 6.45
CA ARG A 104 -9.29 3.39 6.98
C ARG A 104 -9.93 4.55 7.73
N PRO A 105 -11.26 4.59 7.88
CA PRO A 105 -11.91 5.51 8.80
C PRO A 105 -11.30 5.43 10.21
N HIS A 106 -11.10 6.58 10.84
CA HIS A 106 -10.57 6.68 12.19
C HIS A 106 -11.72 6.67 13.20
N ASP A 107 -11.88 5.55 13.92
CA ASP A 107 -13.00 5.32 14.84
C ASP A 107 -13.15 6.42 15.90
N LEU A 108 -12.03 6.98 16.38
CA LEU A 108 -12.03 8.03 17.43
C LEU A 108 -12.05 9.46 16.86
N ALA A 109 -12.20 9.64 15.55
CA ALA A 109 -12.11 10.95 14.91
C ALA A 109 -13.21 11.15 13.86
N ALA A 110 -14.46 10.94 14.28
CA ALA A 110 -15.66 11.14 13.47
C ALA A 110 -15.62 10.43 12.09
N ASN A 111 -15.10 9.19 12.07
CA ASN A 111 -14.92 8.39 10.85
C ASN A 111 -14.07 9.08 9.77
N ALA A 112 -13.20 10.01 10.16
CA ALA A 112 -12.31 10.69 9.23
C ALA A 112 -11.32 9.70 8.60
N LEU A 113 -11.10 9.80 7.29
CA LEU A 113 -10.24 8.93 6.51
C LEU A 113 -8.78 9.10 6.93
N ASN A 114 -8.12 8.00 7.34
CA ASN A 114 -6.69 7.97 7.57
C ASN A 114 -5.89 7.97 6.26
N LEU A 115 -4.58 8.16 6.38
CA LEU A 115 -3.65 8.04 5.28
C LEU A 115 -3.51 6.60 4.79
N SER A 116 -3.67 6.42 3.48
CA SER A 116 -3.11 5.31 2.74
C SER A 116 -1.60 5.45 2.64
N ARG A 117 -0.92 4.32 2.43
CA ARG A 117 0.52 4.25 2.49
C ARG A 117 1.06 3.27 1.46
N PHE A 118 2.02 3.74 0.66
CA PHE A 118 2.92 2.90 -0.13
C PHE A 118 4.31 2.91 0.51
N THR A 119 4.90 1.75 0.74
CA THR A 119 6.28 1.65 1.25
C THR A 119 7.07 0.52 0.62
N HIS A 120 8.39 0.70 0.60
CA HIS A 120 9.35 -0.34 0.25
C HIS A 120 10.73 -0.04 0.86
N TRP A 121 11.63 -1.00 0.83
CA TRP A 121 13.03 -0.75 1.18
C TRP A 121 13.71 0.17 0.14
N ASN A 122 14.63 1.00 0.63
CA ASN A 122 15.66 1.57 -0.24
C ASN A 122 16.97 0.87 0.10
N GLU A 123 17.86 0.78 -0.88
CA GLU A 123 19.17 0.11 -0.76
C GLU A 123 19.88 0.37 0.56
N LYS A 124 20.16 1.64 0.87
CA LYS A 124 20.79 2.03 2.14
C LYS A 124 20.03 1.52 3.37
N GLY A 125 18.71 1.58 3.35
CA GLY A 125 17.88 1.09 4.45
C GLY A 125 17.86 -0.43 4.55
N ALA A 126 17.97 -1.13 3.42
CA ALA A 126 18.04 -2.59 3.38
C ALA A 126 19.33 -3.07 4.07
N PHE A 127 20.50 -2.59 3.63
CA PHE A 127 21.79 -2.92 4.26
C PHE A 127 21.87 -2.58 5.75
N GLN A 128 21.17 -1.52 6.19
CA GLN A 128 21.25 -1.08 7.58
C GLN A 128 20.33 -1.84 8.55
N ARG A 129 19.19 -2.34 8.08
CA ARG A 129 18.09 -2.75 8.97
C ARG A 129 17.27 -3.95 8.48
N ALA A 130 17.41 -4.36 7.23
CA ALA A 130 16.64 -5.49 6.74
C ALA A 130 17.27 -6.77 7.30
N ASN A 131 16.42 -7.71 7.72
CA ASN A 131 16.83 -9.00 8.23
C ASN A 131 17.04 -9.99 7.06
N PHE A 132 17.90 -9.61 6.11
CA PHE A 132 18.24 -10.39 4.92
C PHE A 132 19.75 -10.42 4.76
N SER A 133 20.29 -11.42 4.07
CA SER A 133 21.72 -11.46 3.79
C SER A 133 22.12 -10.33 2.82
N ASP A 134 23.37 -9.88 2.88
CA ASP A 134 23.88 -8.89 1.92
C ASP A 134 23.72 -9.38 0.47
N THR A 135 23.87 -10.69 0.23
CA THR A 135 23.63 -11.30 -1.08
C THR A 135 22.19 -11.10 -1.55
N ASP A 136 21.18 -11.36 -0.71
CA ASP A 136 19.78 -11.12 -1.08
C ASP A 136 19.51 -9.63 -1.38
N ILE A 137 20.15 -8.74 -0.61
CA ILE A 137 20.03 -7.29 -0.79
C ILE A 137 20.65 -6.86 -2.14
N GLU A 138 21.79 -7.43 -2.51
CA GLU A 138 22.51 -7.15 -3.76
C GLU A 138 21.80 -7.70 -5.01
N GLU A 139 20.96 -8.74 -4.88
CA GLU A 139 20.15 -9.26 -5.98
C GLU A 139 19.09 -8.26 -6.49
N VAL A 140 18.73 -7.26 -5.68
CA VAL A 140 17.79 -6.22 -6.10
C VAL A 140 18.49 -5.22 -7.00
N ASN A 141 17.96 -5.00 -8.19
CA ASN A 141 18.37 -3.90 -9.05
C ASN A 141 17.83 -2.57 -8.51
N TRP A 142 18.50 -2.01 -7.50
CA TRP A 142 18.07 -0.82 -6.77
C TRP A 142 17.90 0.42 -7.65
N ALA A 143 18.71 0.56 -8.70
CA ALA A 143 18.60 1.66 -9.65
C ALA A 143 17.26 1.59 -10.42
N LYS A 144 16.93 0.42 -10.97
CA LYS A 144 15.68 0.21 -11.70
C LYS A 144 14.47 0.22 -10.75
N TYR A 145 14.60 -0.35 -9.55
CA TYR A 145 13.57 -0.28 -8.51
C TYR A 145 13.22 1.18 -8.19
N ARG A 146 14.24 2.00 -7.89
CA ARG A 146 14.07 3.42 -7.60
C ARG A 146 13.39 4.16 -8.76
N SER A 147 13.73 3.80 -10.00
CA SER A 147 13.09 4.36 -11.19
C SER A 147 11.58 4.02 -11.25
N LEU A 148 11.20 2.75 -11.06
CA LEU A 148 9.80 2.33 -11.03
C LEU A 148 9.04 3.01 -9.88
N SER A 149 9.58 2.96 -8.66
CA SER A 149 9.01 3.64 -7.51
C SER A 149 8.81 5.13 -7.78
N ASN A 150 9.82 5.85 -8.28
CA ASN A 150 9.69 7.27 -8.58
C ASN A 150 8.62 7.58 -9.64
N LYS A 151 8.43 6.70 -10.64
CA LYS A 151 7.34 6.87 -11.62
C LYS A 151 5.97 6.74 -10.94
N LEU A 152 5.79 5.73 -10.08
CA LEU A 152 4.58 5.58 -9.26
C LEU A 152 4.33 6.79 -8.36
N LEU A 153 5.33 7.21 -7.59
CA LEU A 153 5.20 8.36 -6.68
C LEU A 153 4.86 9.64 -7.44
N ARG A 154 5.42 9.83 -8.65
CA ARG A 154 5.10 10.97 -9.52
C ARG A 154 3.68 10.88 -10.05
N GLN A 155 3.22 9.70 -10.46
CA GLN A 155 1.84 9.48 -10.91
C GLN A 155 0.85 9.86 -9.81
N ILE A 156 1.06 9.36 -8.59
CA ILE A 156 0.21 9.64 -7.43
C ILE A 156 0.20 11.14 -7.12
N ARG A 157 1.38 11.78 -7.03
CA ARG A 157 1.51 13.20 -6.63
C ARG A 157 1.02 14.20 -7.67
N ASN A 158 1.14 13.89 -8.96
CA ASN A 158 0.97 14.88 -10.01
C ASN A 158 -0.22 14.61 -10.93
N GLN A 159 -0.62 13.34 -11.11
CA GLN A 159 -1.65 12.98 -12.09
C GLN A 159 -2.94 12.51 -11.42
N MET A 160 -2.84 11.70 -10.36
CA MET A 160 -4.00 11.19 -9.61
C MET A 160 -4.47 12.17 -8.51
N CYS A 161 -3.59 13.06 -8.07
CA CYS A 161 -3.85 14.06 -7.03
C CYS A 161 -4.90 15.10 -7.50
N LYS A 162 -5.87 15.40 -6.63
CA LYS A 162 -6.86 16.48 -6.83
C LYS A 162 -6.71 17.66 -5.89
N ALA A 163 -6.21 17.41 -4.69
CA ALA A 163 -5.87 18.42 -3.71
C ALA A 163 -4.77 17.88 -2.80
N LYS A 164 -4.29 18.66 -1.86
CA LYS A 164 -3.31 18.25 -0.86
C LYS A 164 -3.76 18.74 0.50
N LEU A 165 -3.60 17.91 1.52
CA LEU A 165 -3.63 18.35 2.91
C LEU A 165 -2.18 18.45 3.38
N PHE A 166 -1.71 19.68 3.60
CA PHE A 166 -0.29 19.99 3.73
C PHE A 166 0.51 19.51 2.49
N LYS A 167 1.37 18.49 2.67
CA LYS A 167 2.18 17.88 1.61
C LYS A 167 1.63 16.54 1.13
N ARG A 168 0.50 16.09 1.70
CA ARG A 168 -0.04 14.75 1.46
C ARG A 168 -1.09 14.83 0.35
N PRO A 169 -0.88 14.12 -0.78
CA PRO A 169 -1.86 14.10 -1.86
C PRO A 169 -3.22 13.60 -1.37
N ILE A 170 -4.29 14.21 -1.86
CA ILE A 170 -5.66 13.73 -1.76
C ILE A 170 -6.05 13.30 -3.17
N LEU A 171 -6.26 11.99 -3.35
CA LEU A 171 -6.63 11.43 -4.63
C LEU A 171 -8.10 11.70 -4.95
N LYS A 172 -8.50 11.40 -6.19
CA LYS A 172 -9.77 11.86 -6.77
C LYS A 172 -10.98 11.34 -6.00
N GLY A 173 -10.99 10.05 -5.65
CA GLY A 173 -12.06 9.43 -4.88
C GLY A 173 -12.18 10.02 -3.48
N ALA A 174 -11.08 10.06 -2.73
CA ALA A 174 -11.04 10.65 -1.39
C ALA A 174 -11.44 12.15 -1.39
N TYR A 175 -11.06 12.90 -2.43
CA TYR A 175 -11.47 14.29 -2.58
C TYR A 175 -12.99 14.41 -2.82
N LEU A 176 -13.57 13.51 -3.63
CA LEU A 176 -15.02 13.47 -3.83
C LEU A 176 -15.75 13.14 -2.52
N ASP A 177 -15.23 12.20 -1.73
CA ASP A 177 -15.78 11.86 -0.41
C ASP A 177 -15.74 13.08 0.52
N LEU A 178 -14.65 13.85 0.50
CA LEU A 178 -14.50 15.10 1.25
C LEU A 178 -15.53 16.16 0.83
N VAL A 179 -15.74 16.35 -0.48
CA VAL A 179 -16.76 17.27 -1.01
C VAL A 179 -18.18 16.84 -0.58
N ASN A 180 -18.41 15.54 -0.44
CA ASN A 180 -19.67 14.97 0.01
C ASN A 180 -19.85 14.98 1.54
N GLY A 181 -19.01 15.70 2.28
CA GLY A 181 -19.11 15.84 3.74
C GLY A 181 -18.29 14.82 4.54
N GLY A 182 -17.47 14.02 3.87
CA GLY A 182 -16.43 13.22 4.52
C GLY A 182 -15.37 14.09 5.18
N ASN A 183 -14.52 13.48 6.00
CA ASN A 183 -13.43 14.16 6.70
C ASN A 183 -12.12 13.41 6.50
N LEU A 184 -10.99 14.11 6.60
CA LEU A 184 -9.65 13.54 6.59
C LEU A 184 -9.02 13.64 7.97
N PHE A 185 -8.38 12.57 8.44
CA PHE A 185 -7.60 12.58 9.67
C PHE A 185 -6.13 12.82 9.36
N GLY A 186 -5.56 13.87 9.93
CA GLY A 186 -4.12 14.12 9.88
C GLY A 186 -3.66 14.86 11.13
N GLN A 187 -2.52 14.51 11.70
CA GLN A 187 -2.07 15.24 12.90
C GLN A 187 -1.92 16.76 12.62
N PRO A 188 -2.47 17.64 13.49
CA PRO A 188 -3.04 17.35 14.82
C PRO A 188 -4.57 17.10 14.90
N GLY A 189 -5.33 17.02 13.81
CA GLY A 189 -6.80 16.93 13.90
C GLY A 189 -7.54 16.32 12.71
N VAL A 190 -8.77 16.81 12.54
CA VAL A 190 -9.71 16.39 11.50
C VAL A 190 -9.96 17.57 10.58
N TYR A 191 -9.93 17.33 9.27
CA TYR A 191 -10.08 18.34 8.24
C TYR A 191 -11.25 18.01 7.33
N SER A 192 -12.12 18.99 7.13
CA SER A 192 -13.23 18.95 6.19
C SER A 192 -12.91 19.81 4.95
N ILE A 193 -13.77 19.75 3.93
CA ILE A 193 -13.71 20.69 2.81
C ILE A 193 -13.71 22.14 3.32
N GLY A 194 -12.87 22.99 2.72
CA GLY A 194 -12.71 24.39 3.13
C GLY A 194 -11.73 24.63 4.28
N SER A 195 -11.14 23.59 4.87
CA SER A 195 -10.01 23.76 5.80
C SER A 195 -8.85 24.46 5.09
N VAL A 196 -8.23 25.44 5.74
CA VAL A 196 -7.17 26.29 5.15
C VAL A 196 -5.91 25.51 4.78
N GLU A 197 -5.74 24.33 5.36
CA GLU A 197 -4.64 23.40 5.11
C GLU A 197 -4.82 22.56 3.86
N ILE A 198 -6.01 22.63 3.23
CA ILE A 198 -6.34 21.90 2.00
C ILE A 198 -6.14 22.83 0.80
N GLU A 199 -5.15 22.50 -0.03
CA GLU A 199 -4.79 23.22 -1.25
C GLU A 199 -5.19 22.39 -2.47
N SER A 200 -6.05 22.93 -3.35
CA SER A 200 -6.44 22.30 -4.62
C SER A 200 -5.43 22.56 -5.74
#